data_AF-A0A954GBG4-F1
#
_entry.id   AF-A0A954GBG4-F1
#
_cell.length_a   1.000
_cell.length_b   1.000
_cell.length_c   1.000
_cell.angle_alpha   90.00
_cell.angle_beta   90.00
_cell.angle_gamma   90.00
#
_symmetry.space_group_name_H-M   'P 1'
#
loop_
_entity.id
_entity.type
_entity.pdbx_description
1 polymer ?
#
loop_
_entity_poly.entity_id
_entity_poly.type
_entity_poly.pdbx_seq_one_letter_code
_entity_poly.pdbx_strand_id
1 'polypeptide(L)'
;LTEALKRDVDEFYRRATLRLLISLPPANYIATSDEFYGTVENLIDTVNHNESTNNLITSFTYIEQSWKDFSAMFHTVESPAALQLLDKVDNSISALRVSLRIEQPSESIDLAKLVVSLETQSTQLSVIAEQWLATESPSFRQSTQNSIRDFSNTAHELHRIILMQPASSALVRAKSSELFESWFQVHEKISRCETREKYQLQETAVRITQMLMDLRYATK
;
A
#
# COMPACT_ATOMS: atom_id res chain seq x y z
N LEU A 1 24.96 -5.80 -9.58
CA LEU A 1 23.88 -5.00 -8.95
C LEU A 1 24.07 -4.93 -7.44
N THR A 2 24.17 -6.07 -6.75
CA THR A 2 24.58 -6.15 -5.33
C THR A 2 25.91 -5.45 -5.05
N GLU A 3 26.93 -5.62 -5.91
CA GLU A 3 28.21 -4.89 -5.76
C GLU A 3 28.09 -3.37 -6.00
N ALA A 4 27.09 -2.93 -6.77
CA ALA A 4 26.84 -1.50 -6.97
C ALA A 4 26.16 -0.91 -5.74
N LEU A 5 25.17 -1.62 -5.16
CA LEU A 5 24.55 -1.27 -3.89
C LEU A 5 25.59 -1.19 -2.76
N LYS A 6 26.48 -2.20 -2.64
CA LYS A 6 27.57 -2.17 -1.64
C LYS A 6 28.43 -0.91 -1.79
N ARG A 7 28.79 -0.57 -3.02
CA ARG A 7 29.64 0.59 -3.32
C ARG A 7 28.96 1.92 -2.97
N ASP A 8 27.68 2.06 -3.30
CA ASP A 8 26.90 3.25 -2.99
C ASP A 8 26.71 3.43 -1.47
N VAL A 9 26.45 2.32 -0.77
CA VAL A 9 26.36 2.29 0.70
C VAL A 9 27.72 2.61 1.33
N ASP A 10 28.81 1.96 0.92
CA ASP A 10 30.16 2.25 1.41
C ASP A 10 30.56 3.71 1.15
N GLU A 11 30.18 4.27 0.00
CA GLU A 11 30.43 5.67 -0.33
C GLU A 11 29.60 6.62 0.54
N PHE A 12 28.34 6.26 0.85
CA PHE A 12 27.51 6.98 1.81
C PHE A 12 28.17 7.00 3.20
N TYR A 13 28.58 5.84 3.73
CA TYR A 13 29.22 5.75 5.05
C TYR A 13 30.58 6.46 5.11
N ARG A 14 31.34 6.48 4.02
CA ARG A 14 32.61 7.22 3.93
C ARG A 14 32.42 8.73 3.81
N ARG A 15 31.37 9.19 3.13
CA ARG A 15 31.08 10.63 2.90
C ARG A 15 30.15 11.24 3.94
N ALA A 16 29.37 10.44 4.65
CA ALA A 16 28.64 10.82 5.86
C ALA A 16 29.66 11.13 6.96
N THR A 17 30.29 12.30 6.84
CA THR A 17 31.34 12.74 7.75
C THR A 17 30.81 12.82 9.17
N LEU A 18 31.71 12.66 10.16
CA LEU A 18 31.49 12.94 11.59
C LEU A 18 30.70 14.23 11.87
N ARG A 19 30.69 15.19 10.94
CA ARG A 19 29.95 16.45 10.99
C ARG A 19 28.43 16.29 10.80
N LEU A 20 27.97 15.31 10.00
CA LEU A 20 26.56 14.90 9.88
C LEU A 20 26.07 14.18 11.16
N LEU A 21 26.95 13.41 11.80
CA LEU A 21 26.65 12.70 13.06
C LEU A 21 26.42 13.66 14.23
N ILE A 22 27.09 14.82 14.22
CA ILE A 22 26.97 15.84 15.29
C ILE A 22 25.62 16.58 15.22
N SER A 23 24.99 16.67 14.05
CA SER A 23 23.69 17.34 13.85
C SER A 23 22.47 16.45 14.13
N LEU A 24 22.67 15.16 14.40
CA LEU A 24 21.59 14.19 14.55
C LEU A 24 21.31 13.88 16.03
N PRO A 25 20.04 13.65 16.43
CA PRO A 25 19.68 13.39 17.83
C PRO A 25 20.38 12.14 18.40
N PRO A 26 20.69 12.10 19.72
CA PRO A 26 21.88 11.39 20.21
C PRO A 26 21.85 9.86 20.34
N ALA A 27 20.80 9.12 19.98
CA ALA A 27 20.67 7.75 20.49
C ALA A 27 20.66 6.63 19.45
N ASN A 28 19.93 6.77 18.34
CA ASN A 28 19.58 5.60 17.52
C ASN A 28 20.27 5.56 16.15
N TYR A 29 21.03 6.61 15.81
CA TYR A 29 21.62 6.72 14.48
C TYR A 29 22.55 5.56 14.14
N ILE A 30 23.47 5.25 15.06
CA ILE A 30 24.50 4.24 14.84
C ILE A 30 23.84 2.87 14.75
N ALA A 31 22.87 2.59 15.63
CA ALA A 31 22.13 1.33 15.63
C ALA A 31 21.34 1.10 14.32
N THR A 32 20.57 2.09 13.87
CA THR A 32 19.79 2.00 12.61
C THR A 32 20.71 1.93 11.38
N SER A 33 21.86 2.60 11.45
CA SER A 33 22.89 2.53 10.41
C SER A 33 23.53 1.14 10.34
N ASP A 34 24.02 0.63 11.47
CA ASP A 34 24.64 -0.70 11.57
C ASP A 34 23.65 -1.80 11.14
N GLU A 35 22.37 -1.66 11.50
CA GLU A 35 21.30 -2.56 11.08
C GLU A 35 21.11 -2.54 9.55
N PHE A 36 20.98 -1.36 8.94
CA PHE A 36 20.89 -1.24 7.48
C PHE A 36 22.12 -1.83 6.79
N TYR A 37 23.32 -1.51 7.27
CA TYR A 37 24.57 -2.06 6.72
C TYR A 37 24.61 -3.59 6.81
N GLY A 38 24.23 -4.14 7.96
CA GLY A 38 24.16 -5.59 8.20
C GLY A 38 23.18 -6.30 7.25
N THR A 39 22.01 -5.69 6.97
CA THR A 39 21.05 -6.26 6.02
C THR A 39 21.58 -6.29 4.58
N VAL A 40 22.38 -5.29 4.19
CA VAL A 40 23.02 -5.23 2.87
C VAL A 40 24.12 -6.29 2.74
N GLU A 41 24.99 -6.43 3.74
CA GLU A 41 26.01 -7.49 3.76
C GLU A 41 25.37 -8.88 3.73
N ASN A 42 24.29 -9.11 4.49
CA ASN A 42 23.57 -10.38 4.48
C ASN A 42 23.01 -10.73 3.10
N LEU A 43 22.48 -9.76 2.33
CA LEU A 43 22.05 -10.02 0.95
C LEU A 43 23.23 -10.35 0.03
N ILE A 44 24.35 -9.65 0.18
CA ILE A 44 25.56 -9.91 -0.61
C ILE A 44 26.07 -11.33 -0.34
N ASP A 45 26.09 -11.75 0.93
CA ASP A 45 26.45 -13.10 1.30
C ASP A 45 25.45 -14.12 0.74
N THR A 46 24.14 -13.87 0.85
CA THR A 46 23.10 -14.74 0.28
C THR A 46 23.29 -14.94 -1.24
N VAL A 47 23.70 -13.87 -1.95
CA VAL A 47 23.98 -13.91 -3.39
C VAL A 47 25.30 -14.63 -3.69
N ASN A 48 26.36 -14.35 -2.93
CA ASN A 48 27.69 -14.96 -3.13
C ASN A 48 27.69 -16.47 -2.84
N HIS A 49 26.86 -16.92 -1.88
CA HIS A 49 26.72 -18.33 -1.53
C HIS A 49 25.72 -19.09 -2.43
N ASN A 50 25.16 -18.44 -3.47
CA ASN A 50 24.14 -19.01 -4.36
C ASN A 50 22.97 -19.66 -3.58
N GLU A 51 22.53 -19.00 -2.52
CA GLU A 51 21.43 -19.52 -1.72
C GLU A 51 20.11 -19.53 -2.49
N SER A 52 19.11 -20.23 -1.93
CA SER A 52 17.80 -20.37 -2.56
C SER A 52 17.14 -19.02 -2.82
N THR A 53 16.32 -18.94 -3.87
CA THR A 53 15.54 -17.74 -4.23
C THR A 53 14.69 -17.22 -3.05
N ASN A 54 14.16 -18.11 -2.21
CA ASN A 54 13.38 -17.70 -1.03
C ASN A 54 14.23 -16.98 0.03
N ASN A 55 15.49 -17.39 0.21
CA ASN A 55 16.42 -16.70 1.11
C ASN A 55 16.80 -15.34 0.54
N LEU A 56 16.99 -15.22 -0.77
CA LEU A 56 17.25 -13.93 -1.44
C LEU A 56 16.08 -12.94 -1.26
N ILE A 57 14.85 -13.41 -1.42
CA ILE A 57 13.63 -12.60 -1.19
C ILE A 57 13.56 -12.14 0.27
N THR A 58 13.83 -13.05 1.21
CA THR A 58 13.80 -12.76 2.65
C THR A 58 14.88 -11.74 3.03
N SER A 59 16.12 -11.94 2.58
CA SER A 59 17.24 -11.02 2.79
C SER A 59 16.97 -9.64 2.19
N PHE A 60 16.33 -9.57 1.02
CA PHE A 60 15.94 -8.30 0.40
C PHE A 60 14.79 -7.60 1.17
N THR A 61 13.82 -8.34 1.71
CA THR A 61 12.74 -7.77 2.54
C THR A 61 13.30 -7.07 3.78
N TYR A 62 14.35 -7.64 4.40
CA TYR A 62 15.03 -6.99 5.52
C TYR A 62 15.71 -5.67 5.13
N ILE A 63 16.28 -5.58 3.91
CA ILE A 63 16.83 -4.32 3.38
C ILE A 63 15.73 -3.27 3.21
N GLU A 64 14.56 -3.64 2.70
CA GLU A 64 13.47 -2.67 2.49
C GLU A 64 12.95 -2.09 3.82
N GLN A 65 12.88 -2.93 4.84
CA GLN A 65 12.47 -2.53 6.19
C GLN A 65 13.51 -1.62 6.83
N SER A 66 14.78 -2.02 6.85
CA SER A 66 15.86 -1.22 7.44
C SER A 66 16.13 0.08 6.66
N TRP A 67 15.95 0.07 5.33
CA TRP A 67 16.06 1.27 4.49
C TRP A 67 15.02 2.33 4.82
N LYS A 68 13.78 1.94 5.13
CA LYS A 68 12.72 2.88 5.47
C LYS A 68 13.07 3.67 6.73
N ASP A 69 13.57 3.00 7.75
CA ASP A 69 13.94 3.61 9.02
C ASP A 69 15.23 4.44 8.88
N PHE A 70 16.19 3.94 8.12
CA PHE A 70 17.43 4.64 7.78
C PHE A 70 17.16 5.92 6.98
N SER A 71 16.44 5.83 5.86
CA SER A 71 16.16 6.99 5.00
C SER A 71 15.35 8.06 5.74
N ALA A 72 14.33 7.68 6.53
CA ALA A 72 13.52 8.64 7.30
C ALA A 72 14.37 9.45 8.29
N MET A 73 15.36 8.82 8.92
CA MET A 73 16.26 9.47 9.86
C MET A 73 17.23 10.45 9.17
N PHE A 74 17.76 10.08 8.01
CA PHE A 74 18.78 10.87 7.32
C PHE A 74 18.24 11.93 6.35
N HIS A 75 16.97 11.84 5.93
CA HIS A 75 16.29 12.91 5.21
C HIS A 75 16.10 14.18 6.06
N THR A 76 16.26 14.09 7.38
CA THR A 76 16.25 15.25 8.27
C THR A 76 17.55 16.06 8.23
N VAL A 77 18.58 15.58 7.52
CA VAL A 77 19.87 16.26 7.43
C VAL A 77 19.84 17.29 6.30
N GLU A 78 20.10 18.56 6.64
CA GLU A 78 20.21 19.67 5.70
C GLU A 78 21.53 19.66 4.87
N SER A 79 21.92 18.50 4.32
CA SER A 79 23.09 18.36 3.46
C SER A 79 22.67 17.88 2.07
N PRO A 80 22.66 18.75 1.05
CA PRO A 80 22.30 18.37 -0.33
C PRO A 80 23.17 17.22 -0.88
N ALA A 81 24.43 17.16 -0.48
CA ALA A 81 25.33 16.07 -0.88
C ALA A 81 24.96 14.72 -0.23
N ALA A 82 24.43 14.73 0.99
CA ALA A 82 23.96 13.52 1.66
C ALA A 82 22.62 13.05 1.07
N LEU A 83 21.69 13.98 0.80
CA LEU A 83 20.42 13.68 0.14
C LEU A 83 20.63 13.06 -1.26
N GLN A 84 21.55 13.60 -2.06
CA GLN A 84 21.90 12.99 -3.36
C GLN A 84 22.46 11.57 -3.24
N LEU A 85 23.17 11.25 -2.17
CA LEU A 85 23.67 9.89 -1.94
C LEU A 85 22.54 8.97 -1.45
N LEU A 86 21.60 9.46 -0.63
CA LEU A 86 20.40 8.71 -0.27
C LEU A 86 19.57 8.35 -1.50
N ASP A 87 19.35 9.31 -2.40
CA ASP A 87 18.62 9.07 -3.66
C ASP A 87 19.30 8.00 -4.52
N LYS A 88 20.64 7.96 -4.54
CA LYS A 88 21.38 6.90 -5.26
C LYS A 88 21.15 5.54 -4.64
N VAL A 89 21.19 5.44 -3.31
CA VAL A 89 20.93 4.17 -2.61
C VAL A 89 19.48 3.71 -2.83
N ASP A 90 18.51 4.62 -2.80
CA ASP A 90 17.09 4.32 -3.09
C ASP A 90 16.89 3.77 -4.52
N ASN A 91 17.55 4.40 -5.50
CA ASN A 91 17.54 3.94 -6.89
C ASN A 91 18.19 2.56 -7.05
N SER A 92 19.29 2.29 -6.33
CA SER A 92 19.97 0.99 -6.35
C SER A 92 19.12 -0.11 -5.70
N ILE A 93 18.41 0.18 -4.60
CA ILE A 93 17.44 -0.75 -3.98
C ILE A 93 16.29 -1.04 -4.95
N SER A 94 15.74 0.00 -5.58
CA SER A 94 14.67 -0.12 -6.57
C SER A 94 15.10 -0.94 -7.79
N ALA A 95 16.32 -0.76 -8.28
CA ALA A 95 16.86 -1.54 -9.39
C ALA A 95 17.10 -3.02 -9.02
N LEU A 96 17.55 -3.29 -7.79
CA LEU A 96 17.67 -4.66 -7.28
C LEU A 96 16.31 -5.35 -7.17
N ARG A 97 15.28 -4.64 -6.68
CA ARG A 97 13.90 -5.14 -6.59
C ARG A 97 13.42 -5.67 -7.95
N VAL A 98 13.54 -4.83 -9.00
CA VAL A 98 13.18 -5.19 -10.38
C VAL A 98 13.96 -6.40 -10.87
N SER A 99 15.26 -6.44 -10.57
CA SER A 99 16.15 -7.48 -11.08
C SER A 99 15.96 -8.84 -10.40
N LEU A 100 15.62 -8.84 -9.11
CA LEU A 100 15.32 -10.06 -8.35
C LEU A 100 13.91 -10.61 -8.65
N ARG A 101 13.13 -9.93 -9.51
CA ARG A 101 11.68 -10.18 -9.69
C ARG A 101 10.96 -10.26 -8.35
N ILE A 102 11.47 -9.54 -7.36
CA ILE A 102 10.80 -9.37 -6.09
C ILE A 102 9.75 -8.33 -6.37
N GLU A 103 8.59 -8.81 -6.80
CA GLU A 103 7.38 -8.02 -6.85
C GLU A 103 7.09 -7.56 -5.40
N GLN A 104 7.61 -6.40 -4.99
CA GLN A 104 6.71 -5.52 -4.27
C GLN A 104 5.76 -4.99 -5.33
N PRO A 105 4.46 -5.36 -5.29
CA PRO A 105 3.69 -5.34 -6.51
C PRO A 105 3.39 -3.87 -6.84
N SER A 106 3.80 -3.41 -8.02
CA SER A 106 3.15 -2.23 -8.61
C SER A 106 1.63 -2.42 -8.60
N GLU A 107 1.20 -3.68 -8.77
CA GLU A 107 -0.18 -4.13 -8.57
C GLU A 107 -0.72 -3.92 -7.13
N SER A 108 0.08 -3.89 -6.06
CA SER A 108 -0.39 -3.77 -4.67
C SER A 108 -0.56 -2.33 -4.25
N ILE A 109 0.31 -1.44 -4.74
CA ILE A 109 0.15 0.00 -4.58
C ILE A 109 -1.06 0.45 -5.39
N ASP A 110 -1.22 -0.07 -6.60
CA ASP A 110 -2.39 0.21 -7.44
C ASP A 110 -3.67 -0.42 -6.87
N LEU A 111 -3.59 -1.63 -6.30
CA LEU A 111 -4.70 -2.27 -5.57
C LEU A 111 -5.05 -1.51 -4.28
N ALA A 112 -4.07 -1.03 -3.51
CA ALA A 112 -4.31 -0.23 -2.32
C ALA A 112 -5.00 1.09 -2.68
N LYS A 113 -4.50 1.80 -3.71
CA LYS A 113 -5.15 3.02 -4.21
C LYS A 113 -6.57 2.75 -4.71
N LEU A 114 -6.77 1.64 -5.41
CA LEU A 114 -8.09 1.22 -5.90
C LEU A 114 -9.07 0.97 -4.74
N VAL A 115 -8.64 0.24 -3.71
CA VAL A 115 -9.50 -0.08 -2.56
C VAL A 115 -9.75 1.14 -1.67
N VAL A 116 -8.78 2.05 -1.50
CA VAL A 116 -9.00 3.36 -0.86
C VAL A 116 -10.03 4.18 -1.64
N SER A 117 -9.93 4.19 -2.96
CA SER A 117 -10.88 4.90 -3.82
C SER A 117 -12.28 4.31 -3.69
N LEU A 118 -12.38 2.97 -3.61
CA LEU A 118 -13.64 2.26 -3.41
C LEU A 118 -14.26 2.58 -2.04
N GLU A 119 -13.49 2.61 -0.96
CA GLU A 119 -13.94 3.02 0.38
C GLU A 119 -14.41 4.48 0.39
N THR A 120 -13.72 5.36 -0.33
CA THR A 120 -14.14 6.76 -0.47
C THR A 120 -15.48 6.86 -1.21
N GLN A 121 -15.65 6.09 -2.30
CA GLN A 121 -16.90 6.05 -3.06
C GLN A 121 -18.05 5.41 -2.28
N SER A 122 -17.79 4.39 -1.45
CA SER A 122 -18.82 3.80 -0.59
C SER A 122 -19.32 4.79 0.47
N THR A 123 -18.41 5.59 1.02
CA THR A 123 -18.75 6.69 1.95
C THR A 123 -19.59 7.75 1.25
N GLN A 124 -19.19 8.17 0.04
CA GLN A 124 -19.95 9.12 -0.77
C GLN A 124 -21.36 8.59 -1.08
N LEU A 125 -21.48 7.32 -1.46
CA LEU A 125 -22.75 6.66 -1.69
C LEU A 125 -23.65 6.71 -0.45
N SER A 126 -23.09 6.46 0.74
CA SER A 126 -23.84 6.52 2.00
C SER A 126 -24.44 7.90 2.23
N VAL A 127 -23.67 8.98 2.01
CA VAL A 127 -24.15 10.36 2.18
C VAL A 127 -25.30 10.68 1.21
N ILE A 128 -25.17 10.31 -0.07
CA ILE A 128 -26.21 10.55 -1.07
C ILE A 128 -27.46 9.71 -0.75
N ALA A 129 -27.27 8.44 -0.38
CA ALA A 129 -28.37 7.55 -0.05
C ALA A 129 -29.11 7.99 1.22
N GLU A 130 -28.43 8.53 2.24
CA GLU A 130 -29.09 9.07 3.43
C GLU A 130 -30.07 10.21 3.10
N GLN A 131 -29.69 11.10 2.18
CA GLN A 131 -30.54 12.20 1.73
C GLN A 131 -31.79 11.69 1.02
N TRP A 132 -31.64 10.71 0.13
CA TRP A 132 -32.76 10.07 -0.55
C TRP A 132 -33.66 9.29 0.42
N LEU A 133 -33.08 8.44 1.27
CA LEU A 133 -33.83 7.55 2.14
C LEU A 133 -34.61 8.30 3.23
N ALA A 134 -34.30 9.58 3.48
CA ALA A 134 -35.05 10.44 4.40
C ALA A 134 -36.54 10.58 4.02
N THR A 135 -36.88 10.44 2.74
CA THR A 135 -38.27 10.49 2.25
C THR A 135 -38.91 9.12 2.09
N GLU A 136 -38.14 8.04 2.21
CA GLU A 136 -38.59 6.67 2.01
C GLU A 136 -39.19 6.03 3.28
N SER A 137 -39.91 4.93 3.08
CA SER A 137 -40.51 4.16 4.17
C SER A 137 -39.45 3.67 5.18
N PRO A 138 -39.76 3.60 6.50
CA PRO A 138 -38.78 3.21 7.52
C PRO A 138 -38.14 1.84 7.31
N SER A 139 -38.94 0.85 6.85
CA SER A 139 -38.46 -0.51 6.60
C SER A 139 -37.49 -0.57 5.41
N PHE A 140 -37.81 0.13 4.32
CA PHE A 140 -36.93 0.22 3.16
C PHE A 140 -35.66 1.00 3.48
N ARG A 141 -35.78 2.13 4.18
CA ARG A 141 -34.64 2.93 4.68
C ARG A 141 -33.68 2.07 5.47
N GLN A 142 -34.17 1.36 6.48
CA GLN A 142 -33.32 0.56 7.36
C GLN A 142 -32.64 -0.59 6.59
N SER A 143 -33.39 -1.28 5.71
CA SER A 143 -32.83 -2.35 4.88
C SER A 143 -31.74 -1.84 3.93
N THR A 144 -31.95 -0.69 3.28
CA THR A 144 -30.97 -0.11 2.35
C THR A 144 -29.74 0.43 3.08
N GLN A 145 -29.93 1.12 4.21
CA GLN A 145 -28.82 1.60 5.04
C GLN A 145 -27.95 0.45 5.56
N ASN A 146 -28.57 -0.68 5.95
CA ASN A 146 -27.81 -1.85 6.39
C ASN A 146 -26.94 -2.40 5.25
N SER A 147 -27.50 -2.58 4.04
CA SER A 147 -26.71 -3.06 2.90
C SER A 147 -25.57 -2.12 2.50
N ILE A 148 -25.79 -0.79 2.53
CA ILE A 148 -24.74 0.19 2.23
C ILE A 148 -23.65 0.15 3.31
N ARG A 149 -24.03 -0.01 4.59
CA ARG A 149 -23.09 -0.16 5.70
C ARG A 149 -22.27 -1.45 5.56
N ASP A 150 -22.90 -2.56 5.22
CA ASP A 150 -22.22 -3.85 5.04
C ASP A 150 -21.20 -3.78 3.88
N PHE A 151 -21.58 -3.14 2.76
CA PHE A 151 -20.67 -2.88 1.65
C PHE A 151 -19.48 -2.00 2.07
N SER A 152 -19.75 -0.91 2.81
CA SER A 152 -18.70 0.02 3.26
C SER A 152 -17.75 -0.63 4.26
N ASN A 153 -18.28 -1.43 5.20
CA ASN A 153 -17.48 -2.19 6.16
C ASN A 153 -16.59 -3.21 5.45
N THR A 154 -17.13 -3.94 4.47
CA THR A 154 -16.34 -4.90 3.68
C THR A 154 -15.22 -4.21 2.90
N ALA A 155 -15.48 -3.03 2.31
CA ALA A 155 -14.45 -2.23 1.62
C ALA A 155 -13.33 -1.79 2.58
N HIS A 156 -13.70 -1.32 3.78
CA HIS A 156 -12.77 -0.94 4.82
C HIS A 156 -11.94 -2.12 5.35
N GLU A 157 -12.56 -3.29 5.56
CA GLU A 157 -11.85 -4.51 5.94
C GLU A 157 -10.84 -4.93 4.87
N LEU A 158 -11.23 -4.89 3.59
CA LEU A 158 -10.33 -5.20 2.48
C LEU A 158 -9.15 -4.23 2.45
N HIS A 159 -9.39 -2.92 2.64
CA HIS A 159 -8.34 -1.91 2.74
C HIS A 159 -7.34 -2.26 3.85
N ARG A 160 -7.83 -2.58 5.05
CA ARG A 160 -6.98 -2.97 6.19
C ARG A 160 -6.16 -4.22 5.89
N ILE A 161 -6.75 -5.23 5.25
CA ILE A 161 -6.06 -6.46 4.87
C ILE A 161 -4.91 -6.16 3.89
N ILE A 162 -5.13 -5.29 2.91
CA ILE A 162 -4.11 -4.90 1.93
C ILE A 162 -2.97 -4.11 2.60
N LEU A 163 -3.26 -3.29 3.61
CA LEU A 163 -2.24 -2.56 4.37
C LEU A 163 -1.42 -3.46 5.30
N MET A 164 -2.00 -4.57 5.80
CA MET A 164 -1.32 -5.54 6.65
C MET A 164 -0.45 -6.48 5.79
N GLN A 165 0.76 -6.03 5.47
CA GLN A 165 1.72 -6.80 4.69
C GLN A 165 2.46 -7.84 5.56
N PRO A 166 2.69 -9.08 5.06
CA PRO A 166 2.21 -9.61 3.78
C PRO A 166 0.73 -10.03 3.86
N ALA A 167 -0.08 -9.55 2.91
CA ALA A 167 -1.49 -9.90 2.83
C ALA A 167 -1.68 -11.29 2.19
N SER A 168 -2.51 -12.14 2.79
CA SER A 168 -2.85 -13.45 2.19
C SER A 168 -3.67 -13.26 0.93
N SER A 169 -3.17 -13.73 -0.22
CA SER A 169 -3.88 -13.65 -1.51
C SER A 169 -5.22 -14.38 -1.50
N ALA A 170 -5.35 -15.47 -0.72
CA ALA A 170 -6.62 -16.15 -0.51
C ALA A 170 -7.63 -15.28 0.25
N LEU A 171 -7.17 -14.55 1.27
CA LEU A 171 -8.01 -13.64 2.05
C LEU A 171 -8.46 -12.42 1.23
N VAL A 172 -7.56 -11.83 0.45
CA VAL A 172 -7.87 -10.72 -0.47
C VAL A 172 -8.92 -11.13 -1.50
N ARG A 173 -8.81 -12.33 -2.08
CA ARG A 173 -9.80 -12.87 -3.03
C ARG A 173 -11.16 -13.13 -2.38
N ALA A 174 -11.17 -13.72 -1.18
CA ALA A 174 -12.41 -13.98 -0.44
C ALA A 174 -13.15 -12.66 -0.16
N LYS A 175 -12.45 -11.68 0.40
CA LYS A 175 -13.02 -10.36 0.72
C LYS A 175 -13.45 -9.57 -0.51
N SER A 176 -12.70 -9.67 -1.61
CA SER A 176 -13.13 -9.09 -2.89
C SER A 176 -14.43 -9.71 -3.37
N SER A 177 -14.61 -11.02 -3.21
CA SER A 177 -15.85 -11.71 -3.60
C SER A 177 -17.05 -11.29 -2.74
N GLU A 178 -16.88 -11.20 -1.42
CA GLU A 178 -17.89 -10.65 -0.50
C GLU A 178 -18.31 -9.22 -0.87
N LEU A 179 -17.34 -8.41 -1.30
CA LEU A 179 -17.56 -7.03 -1.71
C LEU A 179 -18.40 -6.93 -3.00
N PHE A 180 -18.16 -7.85 -3.94
CA PHE A 180 -18.98 -7.98 -5.16
C PHE A 180 -20.43 -8.38 -4.85
N GLU A 181 -20.62 -9.34 -3.96
CA GLU A 181 -21.96 -9.81 -3.57
C GLU A 181 -22.75 -8.73 -2.83
N SER A 182 -22.12 -8.03 -1.88
CA SER A 182 -22.73 -6.90 -1.17
C SER A 182 -23.04 -5.73 -2.10
N TRP A 183 -22.20 -5.46 -3.10
CA TRP A 183 -22.48 -4.45 -4.11
C TRP A 183 -23.76 -4.74 -4.91
N PHE A 184 -23.99 -5.99 -5.30
CA PHE A 184 -25.19 -6.36 -6.06
C PHE A 184 -26.48 -6.03 -5.27
N GLN A 185 -26.48 -6.31 -3.96
CA GLN A 185 -27.60 -5.98 -3.07
C GLN A 185 -27.84 -4.47 -2.95
N VAL A 186 -26.76 -3.68 -2.89
CA VAL A 186 -26.85 -2.21 -2.85
C VAL A 186 -27.35 -1.67 -4.18
N HIS A 187 -26.76 -2.12 -5.29
CA HIS A 187 -27.10 -1.68 -6.64
C HIS A 187 -28.58 -1.92 -6.97
N GLU A 188 -29.13 -3.09 -6.61
CA GLU A 188 -30.55 -3.38 -6.78
C GLU A 188 -31.44 -2.37 -6.04
N LYS A 189 -31.08 -2.01 -4.80
CA LYS A 189 -31.88 -1.09 -3.97
C LYS A 189 -31.80 0.35 -4.49
N ILE A 190 -30.61 0.86 -4.79
CA ILE A 190 -30.42 2.25 -5.25
C ILE A 190 -30.99 2.47 -6.67
N SER A 191 -31.12 1.41 -7.48
CA SER A 191 -31.75 1.49 -8.81
C SER A 191 -33.23 1.89 -8.75
N ARG A 192 -33.88 1.75 -7.58
CA ARG A 192 -35.29 2.13 -7.35
C ARG A 192 -35.47 3.62 -7.03
N CYS A 193 -34.38 4.38 -6.93
CA CYS A 193 -34.45 5.81 -6.68
C CYS A 193 -35.04 6.55 -7.89
N GLU A 194 -36.18 7.21 -7.68
CA GLU A 194 -36.87 8.05 -8.67
C GLU A 194 -36.87 9.53 -8.27
N THR A 195 -36.11 9.90 -7.24
CA THR A 195 -36.01 11.28 -6.73
C THR A 195 -34.87 12.05 -7.41
N ARG A 196 -34.65 13.30 -6.96
CA ARG A 196 -33.60 14.17 -7.50
C ARG A 196 -32.18 13.59 -7.34
N GLU A 197 -31.97 12.69 -6.39
CA GLU A 197 -30.69 12.02 -6.11
C GLU A 197 -30.36 10.93 -7.14
N LYS A 198 -31.32 10.53 -8.00
CA LYS A 198 -31.17 9.44 -8.99
C LYS A 198 -29.90 9.56 -9.82
N TYR A 199 -29.62 10.75 -10.35
CA TYR A 199 -28.44 10.98 -11.20
C TYR A 199 -27.13 10.78 -10.42
N GLN A 200 -27.04 11.32 -9.20
CA GLN A 200 -25.85 11.21 -8.36
C GLN A 200 -25.61 9.75 -7.90
N LEU A 201 -26.69 9.04 -7.57
CA LEU A 201 -26.62 7.61 -7.22
C LEU A 201 -26.18 6.77 -8.42
N GLN A 202 -26.70 7.03 -9.62
CA GLN A 202 -26.31 6.32 -10.84
C GLN A 202 -24.84 6.58 -11.21
N GLU A 203 -24.38 7.83 -11.14
CA GLU A 203 -22.98 8.16 -11.44
C GLU A 203 -22.04 7.46 -10.45
N THR A 204 -22.35 7.51 -9.16
CA THR A 204 -21.57 6.82 -8.11
C THR A 204 -21.60 5.31 -8.33
N ALA A 205 -22.74 4.75 -8.72
CA ALA A 205 -22.89 3.32 -8.99
C ALA A 205 -22.05 2.84 -10.18
N VAL A 206 -21.98 3.62 -11.25
CA VAL A 206 -21.12 3.32 -12.41
C VAL A 206 -19.65 3.32 -11.99
N ARG A 207 -19.21 4.32 -11.22
CA ARG A 207 -17.82 4.41 -10.73
C ARG A 207 -17.46 3.22 -9.84
N ILE A 208 -18.32 2.87 -8.88
CA ILE A 208 -18.10 1.72 -7.99
C ILE A 208 -18.05 0.42 -8.80
N THR A 209 -18.96 0.23 -9.76
CA THR A 209 -18.98 -0.97 -10.60
C THR A 209 -17.69 -1.11 -11.41
N GLN A 210 -17.18 -0.02 -11.98
CA GLN A 210 -15.91 -0.02 -12.70
C GLN A 210 -14.74 -0.40 -11.76
N MET A 211 -14.65 0.24 -10.58
CA MET A 211 -13.60 -0.06 -9.60
C MET A 211 -13.64 -1.51 -9.12
N LEU A 212 -14.83 -2.09 -8.95
CA LEU A 212 -14.98 -3.50 -8.61
C LEU A 212 -14.48 -4.40 -9.75
N MET A 213 -14.81 -4.09 -11.01
CA MET A 213 -14.32 -4.85 -12.16
C MET A 213 -12.79 -4.82 -12.26
N ASP A 214 -12.18 -3.66 -12.01
CA ASP A 214 -10.74 -3.48 -11.95
C ASP A 214 -10.14 -4.31 -10.79
N LEU A 215 -10.80 -4.31 -9.62
CA LEU A 215 -10.41 -5.11 -8.46
C LEU A 215 -10.44 -6.60 -8.79
N ARG A 216 -11.50 -7.09 -9.46
CA ARG A 216 -11.61 -8.48 -9.88
C ARG A 216 -10.53 -8.89 -10.87
N TYR A 217 -10.11 -7.99 -11.74
CA TYR A 217 -9.00 -8.24 -12.65
C TYR A 217 -7.69 -8.36 -11.88
N ALA A 218 -7.43 -7.44 -10.94
CA ALA A 218 -6.23 -7.42 -10.12
C ALA A 218 -6.12 -8.58 -9.12
N THR A 219 -7.23 -9.21 -8.73
CA THR A 219 -7.24 -10.30 -7.75
C THR A 219 -7.38 -11.70 -8.35
N LYS A 220 -7.32 -11.88 -9.68
CA LYS A 220 -7.40 -13.20 -10.32
C LYS A 220 -6.11 -14.00 -10.12
#